data_AF-A0A3B8Y6V4-F1
#
_entry.id   AF-A0A3B8Y6V4-F1
#
_cell.length_a   1.000
_cell.length_b   1.000
_cell.length_c   1.000
_cell.angle_alpha   90.00
_cell.angle_beta   90.00
_cell.angle_gamma   90.00
#
_symmetry.space_group_name_H-M   'P 1'
#
loop_
_entity.id
_entity.type
_entity.pdbx_description
1 polymer ?
#
loop_
_entity_poly.entity_id
_entity_poly.type
_entity_poly.pdbx_seq_one_letter_code
_entity_poly.pdbx_strand_id
1 'polypeptide(L)' 'VGAGMAGQPGVAAKFFDALARHKINIKMIATSEIKISCVVSKEEGVKALKAVHAAFELAGKETVEVPA' A
#
# COMPACT_ATOMS: atom_id res chain seq x y z
N VAL A 1 3.60 2.23 6.60
CA VAL A 1 4.27 2.31 7.93
C VAL A 1 3.18 2.27 8.97
N GLY A 2 3.33 1.51 10.05
CA GLY A 2 2.35 1.43 11.12
C GLY A 2 2.93 0.77 12.37
N ALA A 3 2.68 1.35 13.54
CA ALA A 3 3.00 0.72 14.81
C ALA A 3 1.97 -0.41 15.06
N GLY A 4 2.43 -1.66 15.10
CA GLY A 4 1.57 -2.84 15.28
C GLY A 4 1.53 -3.82 14.10
N MET A 5 2.26 -3.56 13.01
CA MET A 5 2.28 -4.47 11.85
C MET A 5 2.83 -5.86 12.20
N ALA A 6 3.86 -5.95 13.07
CA ALA A 6 4.43 -7.23 13.48
C ALA A 6 3.47 -8.11 14.31
N GLY A 7 2.60 -7.49 15.11
CA GLY A 7 1.64 -8.19 15.98
C GLY A 7 0.30 -8.51 15.33
N GLN A 8 0.08 -8.07 14.09
CA GLN A 8 -1.17 -8.22 13.37
C GLN A 8 -0.98 -9.06 12.10
N PRO A 9 -1.22 -10.38 12.17
CA PRO A 9 -1.17 -11.26 11.01
C PRO A 9 -2.06 -10.75 9.87
N GLY A 10 -1.58 -10.89 8.63
CA GLY A 10 -2.34 -10.52 7.43
C GLY A 10 -2.10 -9.10 6.92
N VAL A 11 -1.42 -8.22 7.67
CA VAL A 11 -1.06 -6.88 7.18
C VAL A 11 -0.17 -6.95 5.93
N ALA A 12 0.87 -7.80 5.96
CA ALA A 12 1.74 -8.01 4.81
C ALA A 12 0.98 -8.63 3.63
N ALA A 13 0.12 -9.62 3.89
CA ALA A 13 -0.70 -10.25 2.86
C ALA A 13 -1.63 -9.23 2.17
N LYS A 14 -2.30 -8.38 2.94
CA LYS A 14 -3.16 -7.29 2.43
C LYS A 14 -2.37 -6.31 1.56
N PHE A 15 -1.15 -5.96 1.98
CA PHE A 15 -0.26 -5.08 1.21
C PHE A 15 0.13 -5.69 -0.15
N PHE A 16 0.57 -6.95 -0.17
CA PHE A 16 0.99 -7.62 -1.41
C PHE A 16 -0.19 -7.94 -2.34
N ASP A 17 -1.33 -8.32 -1.78
CA ASP A 17 -2.57 -8.55 -2.54
C ASP A 17 -3.05 -7.26 -3.22
N ALA A 18 -2.94 -6.10 -2.55
CA ALA A 18 -3.25 -4.81 -3.16
C ALA A 18 -2.40 -4.54 -4.41
N LEU A 19 -1.09 -4.82 -4.37
CA LEU A 19 -0.22 -4.67 -5.54
C LEU A 19 -0.54 -5.70 -6.63
N ALA A 20 -0.80 -6.95 -6.25
CA ALA A 20 -1.09 -8.05 -7.17
C ALA A 20 -2.40 -7.84 -7.96
N ARG A 21 -3.48 -7.35 -7.31
CA ARG A 21 -4.76 -7.02 -7.98
C ARG A 21 -4.59 -5.98 -9.09
N HIS A 22 -3.61 -5.09 -8.95
CA HIS A 22 -3.28 -4.08 -9.96
C HIS A 22 -2.20 -4.54 -10.97
N LYS A 23 -1.80 -5.82 -10.91
CA LYS A 23 -0.73 -6.43 -11.73
C LYS A 23 0.62 -5.73 -11.60
N ILE A 24 0.93 -5.18 -10.43
CA ILE A 24 2.20 -4.50 -10.16
C ILE A 24 3.21 -5.54 -9.68
N ASN A 25 4.29 -5.71 -10.44
CA ASN A 25 5.37 -6.61 -10.07
C ASN A 25 6.27 -6.01 -8.98
N ILE A 26 6.62 -6.81 -7.97
CA ILE A 26 7.52 -6.42 -6.89
C ILE A 26 8.92 -6.93 -7.22
N LYS A 27 9.89 -6.01 -7.31
CA LYS A 27 11.30 -6.33 -7.61
C LYS A 27 12.10 -6.70 -6.37
N MET A 28 11.76 -6.11 -5.23
CA MET A 28 12.44 -6.34 -3.96
C MET A 28 11.50 -6.01 -2.81
N ILE A 29 11.64 -6.75 -1.72
CA ILE A 29 10.90 -6.55 -0.46
C ILE A 29 11.93 -6.35 0.65
N ALA A 30 11.73 -5.32 1.47
CA ALA A 30 12.48 -5.11 2.71
C ALA A 30 11.49 -4.77 3.83
N THR A 31 11.67 -5.37 5.01
CA THR A 31 10.73 -5.25 6.12
C THR A 31 11.41 -4.93 7.44
N SER A 32 10.73 -4.17 8.29
CA SER A 32 10.96 -4.06 9.73
C SER A 32 9.65 -4.27 10.48
N GLU A 33 9.69 -4.25 11.82
CA GLU A 33 8.50 -4.46 12.67
C GLU A 33 7.34 -3.49 12.39
N ILE A 34 7.64 -2.33 11.81
CA ILE A 34 6.68 -1.23 11.56
C ILE A 34 6.62 -0.77 10.11
N LYS A 35 7.40 -1.38 9.21
CA LYS A 35 7.53 -0.93 7.82
C LYS A 35 7.69 -2.09 6.86
N ILE A 36 6.88 -2.08 5.81
CA ILE A 36 7.09 -2.90 4.61
C ILE A 36 7.45 -1.92 3.49
N SER A 37 8.59 -2.16 2.86
CA SER A 37 9.09 -1.40 1.71
C SER A 37 9.17 -2.34 0.51
N CYS A 38 8.70 -1.87 -0.64
CA CYS A 38 8.74 -2.62 -1.89
C CYS A 38 9.31 -1.76 -3.01
N VAL A 39 10.22 -2.35 -3.79
CA VAL A 39 10.73 -1.73 -5.01
C VAL A 39 9.86 -2.20 -6.16
N VAL A 40 9.33 -1.25 -6.94
CA VAL A 40 8.51 -1.49 -8.13
C VAL A 40 9.10 -0.74 -9.32
N SER A 41 8.59 -0.98 -10.53
CA SER A 41 8.94 -0.16 -11.70
C SER A 41 8.53 1.30 -11.49
N LYS A 42 9.34 2.22 -12.01
CA LYS A 42 9.13 3.67 -11.82
C LYS A 42 7.78 4.11 -12.37
N GLU A 43 7.37 3.58 -13.53
CA GLU A 43 6.07 3.89 -14.13
C GLU A 43 4.88 3.49 -13.23
N GLU A 44 5.01 2.40 -12.47
CA GLU A 44 3.94 1.88 -11.62
C GLU A 44 3.93 2.52 -10.21
N GLY A 45 4.91 3.36 -9.87
CA GLY A 45 5.07 3.86 -8.49
C GLY A 45 3.86 4.61 -7.95
N VAL A 46 3.26 5.49 -8.74
CA VAL A 46 2.06 6.26 -8.34
C VAL A 46 0.85 5.34 -8.18
N LYS A 47 0.70 4.36 -9.08
CA LYS A 47 -0.39 3.38 -9.05
C LYS A 47 -0.26 2.46 -7.84
N ALA A 48 0.95 1.99 -7.54
CA ALA A 48 1.28 1.20 -6.35
C ALA A 48 0.95 1.97 -5.07
N LEU A 49 1.34 3.24 -4.99
CA LEU A 49 1.02 4.10 -3.86
C LEU A 49 -0.49 4.21 -3.65
N LYS A 50 -1.25 4.54 -4.70
CA LYS A 50 -2.72 4.65 -4.64
C LYS A 50 -3.38 3.33 -4.24
N ALA A 51 -2.94 2.21 -4.80
CA ALA A 51 -3.48 0.88 -4.50
C ALA A 51 -3.29 0.52 -3.02
N VAL A 52 -2.09 0.71 -2.48
CA VAL A 52 -1.80 0.47 -1.07
C VAL A 52 -2.59 1.43 -0.19
N HIS A 53 -2.67 2.71 -0.55
CA HIS A 53 -3.40 3.71 0.22
C HIS A 53 -4.90 3.39 0.32
N ALA A 54 -5.50 2.96 -0.79
CA ALA A 54 -6.89 2.51 -0.83
C ALA A 54 -7.10 1.22 -0.03
N ALA A 55 -6.19 0.25 -0.15
CA ALA A 55 -6.28 -1.02 0.59
C ALA A 55 -6.30 -0.79 2.11
N PHE A 56 -5.54 0.18 2.62
CA PHE A 56 -5.51 0.52 4.05
C PHE A 56 -6.47 1.65 4.44
N GLU A 57 -7.36 2.09 3.53
CA GLU A 57 -8.40 3.08 3.78
C GLU A 57 -7.86 4.40 4.36
N LEU A 58 -6.66 4.81 3.92
CA LEU A 58 -5.94 5.95 4.48
C LEU A 58 -6.42 7.31 3.96
N ALA A 59 -7.40 7.35 3.06
CA ALA A 59 -7.94 8.58 2.46
C ALA A 59 -8.79 9.43 3.43
N GLY A 60 -9.08 8.92 4.63
CA GLY A 60 -10.08 9.53 5.52
C GLY A 60 -11.50 9.27 4.99
N LYS A 61 -12.50 9.63 5.80
CA LYS A 61 -13.92 9.39 5.47
C LYS A 61 -14.59 10.54 4.70
N GLU A 62 -13.94 11.70 4.64
CA GLU A 62 -14.51 12.91 4.05
C GLU A 62 -13.86 13.18 2.69
N THR A 63 -14.65 13.05 1.64
CA THR A 63 -14.32 13.54 0.30
C THR A 63 -15.23 14.71 0.01
N VAL A 64 -14.65 15.90 -0.15
CA VAL A 64 -15.39 17.12 -0.49
C VAL A 64 -15.16 17.40 -1.97
N GLU A 65 -16.18 17.17 -2.79
CA GLU A 65 -16.17 17.59 -4.18
C GLU A 65 -16.48 19.08 -4.26
N VAL A 66 -15.46 19.88 -4.58
CA VAL A 66 -15.62 21.31 -4.88
C VAL A 66 -15.91 21.47 -6.39
N PRO A 67 -16.99 22.20 -6.77
CA PRO A 67 -17.27 22.49 -8.17
C PRO A 67 -16.15 23.34 -8.79
N ALA A 68 -15.83 23.05 -10.05
CA ALA A 68 -14.74 23.65 -10.82
C ALA A 68 -14.92 25.14 -11.10
#